data_AF-A0AAW2DKL9-F1
#
_entry.id   AF-A0AAW2DKL9-F1
#
_cell.length_a   1.000
_cell.length_b   1.000
_cell.length_c   1.000
_cell.angle_alpha   90.00
_cell.angle_beta   90.00
_cell.angle_gamma   90.00
#
_symmetry.space_group_name_H-M   'P 1'
#
loop_
_entity.id
_entity.type
_entity.pdbx_description
1 polymer ?
#
loop_
_entity_poly.entity_id
_entity_poly.type
_entity_poly.pdbx_seq_one_letter_code
_entity_poly.pdbx_strand_id
1 'polypeptide(L)'
;MASMADRSIKREVKAMEAINNVSTKKEVNKGAWTAEEDRKLAEVIAIHGDKRWKTIATKAGLNRCGKSCRLRWLNYLRPNIKRGNISDQEEDLILRLHKLLGNRWSLIARRLPGRTDNEIKNYWNSHLSKKLRQKEKQSGAATRDGYTVQENREEEKVNEEMSGEENTSK
;
A
#
# COMPACT_ATOMS: atom_id res chain seq x y z
N MET A 1 20.76 47.42 34.26
CA MET A 1 20.01 47.75 33.03
C MET A 1 20.80 47.23 31.82
N ALA A 2 20.35 46.18 31.13
CA ALA A 2 21.08 45.64 29.97
C ALA A 2 20.99 46.60 28.77
N SER A 3 22.16 47.01 28.26
CA SER A 3 22.39 48.00 27.19
C SER A 3 21.65 47.64 25.90
N MET A 4 21.16 48.66 25.19
CA MET A 4 20.41 48.51 23.94
C MET A 4 21.19 47.76 22.84
N ALA A 5 22.54 47.79 22.88
CA ALA A 5 23.40 47.08 21.95
C ALA A 5 23.34 45.54 22.11
N ASP A 6 23.21 45.03 23.34
CA ASP A 6 23.17 43.59 23.65
C ASP A 6 21.85 42.93 23.20
N ARG A 7 20.77 43.73 23.11
CA ARG A 7 19.48 43.27 22.59
C ARG A 7 19.45 43.20 21.06
N SER A 8 20.32 43.94 20.38
CA SER A 8 20.46 43.94 18.92
C SER A 8 21.18 42.69 18.43
N ILE A 9 22.30 42.33 19.08
CA ILE A 9 23.07 41.13 18.78
C ILE A 9 22.22 39.86 19.01
N LYS A 10 21.46 39.80 20.11
CA LYS A 10 20.54 38.68 20.38
C LYS A 10 19.42 38.53 19.34
N ARG A 11 19.01 39.63 18.68
CA ARG A 11 18.02 39.58 17.59
C ARG A 11 18.64 39.10 16.28
N GLU A 12 19.88 39.48 15.98
CA GLU A 12 20.61 39.02 14.79
C GLU A 12 21.00 37.53 14.90
N VAL A 13 21.46 37.06 16.06
CA VAL A 13 21.75 35.63 16.29
C VAL A 13 20.47 34.78 16.17
N LYS A 14 19.35 35.26 16.71
CA LYS A 14 18.04 34.60 16.58
C LYS A 14 17.50 34.60 15.13
N ALA A 15 17.83 35.61 14.34
CA ALA A 15 17.50 35.67 12.91
C ALA A 15 18.38 34.71 12.08
N MET A 16 19.66 34.56 12.44
CA MET A 16 20.56 33.57 11.82
C MET A 16 20.19 32.12 12.18
N GLU A 17 19.72 31.85 13.41
CA GLU A 17 19.18 30.54 13.81
C GLU A 17 17.86 30.20 13.10
N ALA A 18 17.05 31.20 12.72
CA ALA A 18 15.80 31.01 12.00
C ALA A 18 16.00 30.59 10.53
N ILE A 19 17.17 30.84 9.93
CA ILE A 19 17.51 30.40 8.57
C ILE A 19 17.84 28.89 8.52
N ASN A 20 18.29 28.31 9.65
CA ASN A 20 18.60 26.87 9.75
C ASN A 20 17.39 25.97 10.03
N ASN A 21 16.18 26.53 10.18
CA ASN A 21 14.95 25.77 10.38
C ASN A 21 13.97 25.89 9.20
N VAL A 22 14.51 25.89 7.98
CA VAL A 22 13.73 25.49 6.82
C VAL A 22 13.55 23.98 6.93
N SER A 23 12.47 23.58 7.60
CA SER A 23 11.86 22.26 7.44
C SER A 23 11.48 22.12 5.98
N THR A 24 12.45 21.71 5.17
CA THR A 24 12.22 21.22 3.82
C THR A 24 11.33 20.01 4.00
N LYS A 25 10.02 20.17 3.75
CA LYS A 25 9.16 19.04 3.44
C LYS A 25 9.77 18.38 2.21
N LYS A 26 10.74 17.47 2.41
CA LYS A 26 11.29 16.63 1.36
C LYS A 26 10.09 15.92 0.76
N GLU A 27 9.77 16.26 -0.48
CA GLU A 27 8.70 15.60 -1.20
C GLU A 27 9.02 14.11 -1.24
N VAL A 28 8.13 13.31 -0.65
CA VAL A 28 8.31 11.86 -0.57
C VAL A 28 8.08 11.28 -1.96
N ASN A 29 8.98 10.42 -2.44
CA ASN A 29 8.87 9.81 -3.76
C ASN A 29 7.58 8.97 -3.87
N LYS A 30 6.75 9.31 -4.87
CA LYS A 30 5.50 8.59 -5.21
C LYS A 30 5.62 7.73 -6.48
N GLY A 31 6.77 7.79 -7.17
CA GLY A 31 7.01 7.08 -8.43
C GLY A 31 7.31 5.59 -8.29
N ALA A 32 7.66 4.93 -9.40
CA ALA A 32 8.04 3.53 -9.44
C ALA A 32 9.22 3.23 -8.51
N TRP A 33 9.24 2.04 -7.92
CA TRP A 33 10.35 1.57 -7.08
C TRP A 33 11.52 1.16 -7.96
N THR A 34 12.71 1.65 -7.63
CA THR A 34 13.93 1.23 -8.32
C THR A 34 14.51 -0.03 -7.68
N ALA A 35 15.32 -0.78 -8.43
CA ALA A 35 16.01 -1.95 -7.90
C ALA A 35 16.95 -1.60 -6.73
N GLU A 36 17.52 -0.39 -6.72
CA GLU A 36 18.35 0.06 -5.60
C GLU A 36 17.52 0.34 -4.35
N GLU A 37 16.35 0.99 -4.49
CA GLU A 37 15.42 1.18 -3.37
C GLU A 37 14.97 -0.17 -2.79
N ASP A 38 14.65 -1.13 -3.66
CA ASP A 38 14.25 -2.48 -3.27
C ASP A 38 15.36 -3.21 -2.49
N ARG A 39 16.61 -3.13 -2.95
CA ARG A 39 17.76 -3.71 -2.25
C ARG A 39 17.95 -3.12 -0.86
N LYS A 40 17.95 -1.79 -0.74
CA LYS A 40 18.09 -1.08 0.56
C LYS A 40 16.96 -1.46 1.52
N LEU A 41 15.73 -1.55 1.00
CA LEU A 41 14.58 -1.95 1.80
C LEU A 41 14.73 -3.40 2.32
N ALA A 42 15.12 -4.33 1.45
CA ALA A 42 15.27 -5.74 1.80
C ALA A 42 16.39 -5.95 2.84
N GLU A 43 17.54 -5.28 2.68
CA GLU A 43 18.67 -5.36 3.61
C GLU A 43 18.29 -4.90 5.02
N VAL A 44 17.67 -3.74 5.15
CA VAL A 44 17.27 -3.19 6.45
C VAL A 44 16.19 -4.06 7.11
N ILE A 45 15.29 -4.65 6.34
CA ILE A 45 14.29 -5.60 6.87
C ILE A 45 14.96 -6.89 7.33
N ALA A 46 15.96 -7.41 6.61
CA ALA A 46 16.70 -8.59 7.04
C ALA A 46 17.37 -8.40 8.41
N ILE A 47 17.86 -7.18 8.70
CA ILE A 47 18.53 -6.85 9.97
C ILE A 47 17.53 -6.51 11.09
N HIS A 48 16.46 -5.77 10.79
CA HIS A 48 15.57 -5.19 11.82
C HIS A 48 14.17 -5.80 11.90
N GLY A 49 13.82 -6.70 10.98
CA GLY A 49 12.47 -7.25 10.81
C GLY A 49 11.48 -6.30 10.15
N ASP A 50 10.27 -6.79 9.87
CA ASP A 50 9.23 -6.17 9.05
C ASP A 50 8.07 -5.56 9.88
N LYS A 51 8.40 -4.92 11.02
CA LYS A 51 7.39 -4.36 11.94
C LYS A 51 7.34 -2.83 11.93
N ARG A 52 8.49 -2.16 12.13
CA ARG A 52 8.57 -0.71 12.35
C ARG A 52 8.85 0.06 11.06
N TRP A 53 7.87 0.10 10.16
CA TRP A 53 8.01 0.64 8.80
C TRP A 53 8.52 2.07 8.68
N LYS A 54 8.10 2.97 9.58
CA LYS A 54 8.61 4.36 9.61
C LYS A 54 10.13 4.37 9.88
N THR A 55 10.57 3.61 10.87
CA THR A 55 11.99 3.47 11.22
C THR A 55 12.77 2.77 10.10
N ILE A 56 12.19 1.75 9.47
CA ILE A 56 12.81 1.04 8.34
C ILE A 56 13.08 2.02 7.18
N ALA A 57 12.11 2.85 6.82
CA ALA A 57 12.29 3.84 5.75
C ALA A 57 13.43 4.82 6.05
N THR A 58 13.50 5.35 7.28
CA THR A 58 14.58 6.25 7.70
C THR A 58 15.94 5.55 7.71
N LYS A 59 16.02 4.33 8.26
CA LYS A 59 17.27 3.56 8.34
C LYS A 59 17.80 3.12 6.99
N ALA A 60 16.90 2.79 6.05
CA ALA A 60 17.26 2.46 4.67
C ALA A 60 17.69 3.69 3.85
N GLY A 61 17.62 4.90 4.42
CA GLY A 61 17.92 6.13 3.71
C GLY A 61 16.99 6.37 2.52
N LEU A 62 15.78 5.81 2.54
CA LEU A 62 14.84 5.91 1.44
C LEU A 62 14.05 7.21 1.54
N ASN A 63 13.87 7.89 0.41
CA ASN A 63 12.92 9.00 0.29
C ASN A 63 11.47 8.49 0.11
N ARG A 64 11.07 7.49 0.90
CA ARG A 64 9.77 6.80 0.86
C ARG A 64 9.11 6.83 2.23
N CYS A 65 7.79 6.89 2.28
CA CYS A 65 7.07 6.78 3.55
C CYS A 65 6.95 5.32 4.01
N GLY A 66 6.80 5.10 5.32
CA GLY A 66 6.67 3.75 5.88
C GLY A 66 5.51 2.93 5.28
N LYS A 67 4.38 3.57 4.96
CA LYS A 67 3.25 2.90 4.27
C LYS A 67 3.68 2.35 2.90
N SER A 68 4.44 3.13 2.12
CA SER A 68 4.97 2.70 0.84
C SER A 68 5.94 1.52 1.00
N CYS A 69 6.86 1.59 1.96
CA CYS A 69 7.80 0.50 2.27
C CYS A 69 7.06 -0.80 2.64
N ARG A 70 6.05 -0.71 3.52
CA ARG A 70 5.21 -1.87 3.89
C ARG A 70 4.55 -2.49 2.67
N LEU A 71 3.89 -1.66 1.85
CA LEU A 71 3.17 -2.11 0.67
C LEU A 71 4.12 -2.78 -0.32
N ARG A 72 5.31 -2.20 -0.53
CA ARG A 72 6.33 -2.75 -1.43
C ARG A 72 6.82 -4.11 -0.93
N TRP A 73 7.13 -4.22 0.35
CA TRP A 73 7.57 -5.47 0.94
C TRP A 73 6.52 -6.58 0.78
N LEU A 74 5.30 -6.33 1.26
CA LEU A 74 4.25 -7.35 1.31
C LEU A 74 3.78 -7.83 -0.06
N ASN A 75 3.87 -6.99 -1.10
CA ASN A 75 3.41 -7.35 -2.45
C ASN A 75 4.52 -7.80 -3.39
N TYR A 76 5.77 -7.37 -3.18
CA TYR A 76 6.83 -7.56 -4.19
C TYR A 76 8.18 -8.06 -3.67
N LEU A 77 8.54 -7.87 -2.41
CA LEU A 77 9.89 -8.22 -1.94
C LEU A 77 9.92 -9.36 -0.93
N ARG A 78 8.81 -9.61 -0.23
CA ARG A 78 8.74 -10.67 0.77
C ARG A 78 9.11 -12.01 0.12
N PRO A 79 9.91 -12.85 0.79
CA PRO A 79 10.13 -14.22 0.35
C PRO A 79 8.79 -14.97 0.26
N ASN A 80 8.73 -15.96 -0.64
CA ASN A 80 7.56 -16.81 -0.89
C ASN A 80 6.42 -16.19 -1.71
N ILE A 81 6.57 -14.97 -2.26
CA ILE A 81 5.61 -14.48 -3.24
C ILE A 81 5.97 -15.06 -4.61
N LYS A 82 5.01 -15.75 -5.23
CA LYS A 82 5.16 -16.29 -6.59
C LYS A 82 5.30 -15.16 -7.62
N ARG A 83 6.07 -15.41 -8.67
CA ARG A 83 6.23 -14.50 -9.81
C ARG A 83 5.63 -15.17 -11.04
N GLY A 84 4.91 -14.40 -11.85
CA GLY A 84 4.30 -14.87 -13.09
C GLY A 84 2.78 -14.93 -13.05
N ASN A 85 2.21 -15.43 -14.15
CA ASN A 85 0.78 -15.44 -14.40
C ASN A 85 0.04 -16.36 -13.43
N ILE A 86 -1.23 -16.05 -13.17
CA ILE A 86 -2.15 -16.93 -12.42
C ILE A 86 -2.46 -18.14 -13.30
N SER A 87 -2.31 -19.35 -12.73
CA SER A 87 -2.61 -20.59 -13.45
C SER A 87 -4.11 -20.83 -13.55
N ASP A 88 -4.55 -21.69 -14.46
CA ASP A 88 -5.98 -22.02 -14.62
C ASP A 88 -6.59 -22.58 -13.33
N GLN A 89 -5.82 -23.39 -12.58
CA GLN A 89 -6.23 -23.91 -11.27
C GLN A 89 -6.39 -22.79 -10.23
N GLU A 90 -5.49 -21.80 -10.25
CA GLU A 90 -5.59 -20.63 -9.39
C GLU A 90 -6.78 -19.75 -9.82
N GLU A 91 -7.03 -19.57 -11.12
CA GLU A 91 -8.20 -18.88 -11.69
C GLU A 91 -9.52 -19.51 -11.20
N ASP A 92 -9.65 -20.83 -11.35
CA ASP A 92 -10.85 -21.57 -10.93
C ASP A 92 -11.09 -21.46 -9.42
N LEU A 93 -10.03 -21.46 -8.62
CA LEU A 93 -10.13 -21.27 -7.18
C LEU A 93 -10.55 -19.83 -6.84
N ILE A 94 -9.98 -18.83 -7.52
CA ILE A 94 -10.36 -17.41 -7.36
C ILE A 94 -11.85 -17.23 -7.70
N LEU A 95 -12.33 -17.78 -8.80
CA LEU A 95 -13.73 -17.70 -9.23
C LEU A 95 -14.68 -18.28 -8.17
N ARG A 96 -14.41 -19.51 -7.70
CA ARG A 96 -15.24 -20.16 -6.68
C ARG A 96 -15.24 -19.40 -5.36
N LEU A 97 -14.08 -18.96 -4.90
CA LEU A 97 -13.97 -18.22 -3.65
C LEU A 97 -14.60 -16.83 -3.74
N HIS A 98 -14.47 -16.14 -4.87
CA HIS A 98 -15.13 -14.85 -5.08
C HIS A 98 -16.65 -15.00 -5.12
N LYS A 99 -17.19 -16.04 -5.76
CA LYS A 99 -18.64 -16.33 -5.72
C LYS A 99 -19.17 -16.52 -4.29
N LEU A 100 -18.38 -17.08 -3.40
CA LEU A 100 -18.75 -17.35 -2.00
C LEU A 100 -18.48 -16.15 -1.07
N LEU A 101 -17.38 -15.44 -1.29
CA LEU A 101 -16.84 -14.45 -0.35
C LEU A 101 -16.93 -13.01 -0.86
N GLY A 102 -17.24 -12.77 -2.13
CA GLY A 102 -17.20 -11.45 -2.76
C GLY A 102 -15.78 -10.88 -2.81
N ASN A 103 -15.67 -9.55 -2.68
CA ASN A 103 -14.41 -8.80 -2.80
C ASN A 103 -13.49 -8.90 -1.56
N ARG A 104 -13.60 -9.99 -0.78
CA ARG A 104 -12.76 -10.23 0.40
C ARG A 104 -11.39 -10.80 0.01
N TRP A 105 -10.60 -10.02 -0.73
CA TRP A 105 -9.33 -10.45 -1.35
C TRP A 105 -8.32 -11.03 -0.36
N SER A 106 -8.20 -10.44 0.82
CA SER A 106 -7.29 -10.92 1.87
C SER A 106 -7.69 -12.31 2.38
N LEU A 107 -8.98 -12.64 2.41
CA LEU A 107 -9.47 -13.96 2.80
C LEU A 107 -9.26 -14.98 1.68
N ILE A 108 -9.44 -14.56 0.42
CA ILE A 108 -9.18 -15.39 -0.76
C ILE A 108 -7.69 -15.71 -0.85
N ALA A 109 -6.80 -14.73 -0.67
CA ALA A 109 -5.35 -14.89 -0.71
C ALA A 109 -4.82 -15.92 0.30
N ARG A 110 -5.44 -16.03 1.47
CA ARG A 110 -5.07 -17.06 2.48
C ARG A 110 -5.22 -18.49 1.96
N ARG A 111 -6.03 -18.71 0.91
CA ARG A 111 -6.24 -20.03 0.29
C ARG A 111 -5.38 -20.25 -0.97
N LEU A 112 -4.60 -19.25 -1.40
CA LEU A 112 -3.74 -19.29 -2.58
C LEU A 112 -2.28 -19.12 -2.15
N PRO A 113 -1.55 -20.21 -1.89
CA PRO A 113 -0.19 -20.12 -1.37
C PRO A 113 0.72 -19.36 -2.33
N GLY A 114 1.39 -18.33 -1.80
CA GLY A 114 2.32 -17.49 -2.54
C GLY A 114 1.67 -16.41 -3.41
N ARG A 115 0.33 -16.26 -3.40
CA ARG A 115 -0.37 -15.14 -4.04
C ARG A 115 -0.79 -14.09 -3.02
N THR A 116 -0.72 -12.84 -3.44
CA THR A 116 -1.18 -11.70 -2.64
C THR A 116 -2.62 -11.32 -2.98
N ASP A 117 -3.28 -10.68 -2.02
CA ASP A 117 -4.61 -10.08 -2.19
C ASP A 117 -4.63 -9.05 -3.33
N ASN A 118 -3.55 -8.27 -3.47
CA ASN A 118 -3.40 -7.32 -4.56
C ASN A 118 -3.32 -8.00 -5.94
N GLU A 119 -2.57 -9.10 -6.08
CA GLU A 119 -2.53 -9.88 -7.33
C GLU A 119 -3.91 -10.40 -7.72
N ILE A 120 -4.64 -10.99 -6.77
CA ILE A 120 -5.96 -11.58 -7.02
C ILE A 120 -6.97 -10.50 -7.44
N LYS A 121 -7.01 -9.39 -6.71
CA LYS A 121 -7.83 -8.23 -7.07
C LYS A 121 -7.50 -7.72 -8.47
N ASN A 122 -6.21 -7.57 -8.78
CA ASN A 122 -5.77 -7.08 -10.09
C ASN A 122 -6.20 -8.03 -11.21
N TYR A 123 -6.04 -9.34 -10.99
CA TYR A 123 -6.43 -10.36 -11.94
C TYR A 123 -7.94 -10.38 -12.18
N TRP A 124 -8.74 -10.29 -11.13
CA TRP A 124 -10.19 -10.18 -11.23
C TRP A 124 -10.61 -8.98 -12.10
N ASN A 125 -10.07 -7.80 -11.79
CA ASN A 125 -10.43 -6.55 -12.47
C ASN A 125 -9.99 -6.55 -13.95
N SER A 126 -8.83 -7.13 -14.25
CA SER A 126 -8.23 -7.10 -15.59
C SER A 126 -8.69 -8.24 -16.51
N HIS A 127 -8.88 -9.45 -15.98
CA HIS A 127 -9.13 -10.66 -16.77
C HIS A 127 -10.56 -11.18 -16.59
N LEU A 128 -11.00 -11.42 -15.36
CA LEU A 128 -12.26 -12.14 -15.11
C LEU A 128 -13.48 -11.25 -15.37
N SER A 129 -13.42 -9.97 -15.00
CA SER A 129 -14.51 -9.03 -15.25
C SER A 129 -14.84 -8.92 -16.75
N LYS A 130 -13.82 -8.99 -17.62
CA LYS A 130 -13.96 -8.94 -19.08
C LYS A 130 -14.48 -10.27 -19.64
N LYS A 131 -13.95 -11.40 -19.14
CA LYS A 131 -14.33 -12.75 -19.57
C LYS A 131 -15.81 -13.03 -19.30
N LEU A 132 -16.34 -12.56 -18.16
CA LEU A 132 -17.77 -12.68 -17.81
C LEU A 132 -18.65 -11.83 -18.74
N ARG A 133 -18.30 -10.54 -18.96
CA ARG A 133 -19.03 -9.68 -19.91
C ARG A 133 -19.00 -10.20 -21.36
N GLN A 134 -17.92 -10.86 -21.77
CA GLN A 134 -17.81 -11.46 -23.10
C GLN A 134 -18.62 -12.76 -23.21
N LYS A 135 -18.61 -13.60 -22.17
CA LYS A 135 -19.48 -14.79 -22.11
C LYS A 135 -20.95 -14.40 -22.16
N GLU A 136 -21.38 -13.38 -21.42
CA GLU A 136 -22.76 -12.86 -21.45
C GLU A 136 -23.17 -12.36 -22.83
N LYS A 137 -22.26 -11.72 -23.58
CA LYS A 137 -22.53 -11.31 -24.97
C LYS A 137 -22.66 -12.48 -25.94
N GLN A 138 -22.03 -13.61 -25.64
CA GLN A 138 -22.09 -14.81 -26.49
C GLN A 138 -23.24 -15.74 -26.12
N SER A 139 -23.68 -15.75 -24.86
CA SER A 139 -24.83 -16.54 -24.38
C SER A 139 -26.15 -15.76 -24.35
N GLY A 140 -26.13 -14.45 -24.57
CA GLY A 140 -27.25 -13.52 -24.47
C GLY A 140 -28.10 -13.37 -25.72
N ALA A 141 -28.52 -14.47 -26.34
CA ALA A 141 -29.78 -14.57 -27.07
C ALA A 141 -30.82 -15.35 -26.23
N ALA A 142 -30.84 -15.17 -24.90
CA ALA A 142 -31.97 -15.54 -24.06
C ALA A 142 -31.85 -14.91 -22.66
N THR A 143 -32.94 -14.22 -22.27
CA THR A 143 -33.40 -13.90 -20.92
C THR A 143 -32.57 -12.97 -20.04
N ARG A 144 -33.16 -11.77 -19.92
CA ARG A 144 -32.87 -10.64 -19.05
C ARG A 144 -33.28 -10.99 -17.62
N ASP A 145 -32.32 -10.98 -16.69
CA ASP A 145 -32.59 -10.69 -15.28
C ASP A 145 -31.40 -9.93 -14.68
N GLY A 146 -31.73 -8.82 -14.01
CA GLY A 146 -30.78 -7.81 -13.58
C GLY A 146 -29.94 -8.25 -12.39
N TYR A 147 -28.63 -7.98 -12.46
CA TYR A 147 -27.79 -7.91 -11.28
C TYR A 147 -27.08 -6.56 -11.22
N THR A 148 -27.43 -5.82 -10.18
CA THR A 148 -27.07 -4.42 -9.91
C THR A 148 -25.56 -4.26 -9.75
N VAL A 149 -24.98 -3.38 -10.57
CA VAL A 149 -23.62 -2.86 -10.44
C VAL A 149 -23.66 -1.62 -9.52
N GLN A 150 -23.72 -1.85 -8.21
CA GLN A 150 -23.44 -0.86 -7.15
C GLN A 150 -22.83 -1.69 -6.02
N GLU A 151 -21.52 -1.69 -5.83
CA GLU A 151 -20.85 -0.72 -4.96
C GLU A 151 -19.35 -0.73 -5.28
N ASN A 152 -18.85 0.39 -5.75
CA ASN A 152 -17.41 0.72 -5.77
C ASN A 152 -17.32 2.22 -5.52
N ARG A 153 -17.61 2.66 -4.29
CA ARG A 153 -17.22 4.01 -3.84
C ARG A 153 -17.08 4.19 -2.32
N GLU A 154 -17.53 3.26 -1.49
CA GLU A 154 -17.57 3.50 -0.03
C GLU A 154 -16.47 2.80 0.79
N GLU A 155 -15.83 1.74 0.30
CA GLU A 155 -14.76 1.07 1.07
C GLU A 155 -13.43 1.84 1.16
N GLU A 156 -13.26 2.93 0.41
CA GLU A 156 -12.07 3.80 0.54
C GLU A 156 -12.15 4.72 1.77
N LYS A 157 -13.33 4.94 2.38
CA LYS A 157 -13.46 5.75 3.61
C LYS A 157 -13.32 4.93 4.90
N VAL A 158 -13.75 3.67 4.92
CA VAL A 158 -13.80 2.88 6.16
C VAL A 158 -12.42 2.43 6.65
N ASN A 159 -11.43 2.31 5.76
CA ASN A 159 -10.06 1.95 6.16
C ASN A 159 -9.24 3.10 6.77
N GLU A 160 -9.75 4.34 6.78
CA GLU A 160 -9.09 5.47 7.41
C GLU A 160 -9.55 5.67 8.88
N GLU A 161 -10.77 5.26 9.21
CA GLU A 161 -11.34 5.45 10.57
C GLU A 161 -11.00 4.31 11.55
N MET A 162 -10.71 3.09 11.09
CA MET A 162 -10.46 1.95 11.99
C MET A 162 -8.99 1.75 12.40
N SER A 163 -8.21 2.83 12.41
CA SER A 163 -6.83 2.83 12.95
C SER A 163 -6.61 3.83 14.09
N GLY A 164 -7.65 4.55 14.47
CA GLY A 164 -7.67 5.43 15.63
C GLY A 164 -8.65 4.90 16.67
N GLU A 165 -8.27 3.86 17.41
CA GLU A 165 -8.61 3.64 18.83
C GLU A 165 -8.10 2.25 19.27
N GLU A 166 -7.63 2.20 20.52
CA GLU A 166 -7.08 1.06 21.28
C GLU A 166 -5.64 0.59 20.94
N ASN A 167 -4.65 0.61 21.85
CA ASN A 167 -4.71 0.76 23.30
C ASN A 167 -3.43 1.38 23.89
N THR A 168 -3.66 2.44 24.66
CA THR A 168 -2.92 2.80 25.88
C THR A 168 -3.16 1.72 26.93
N SER A 169 -2.11 1.10 27.47
CA SER A 169 -1.92 0.89 28.93
C SER A 169 -0.92 -0.24 29.23
N LYS A 170 0.00 0.11 30.13
CA LYS A 170 0.99 -0.67 30.88
C LYS A 170 2.25 -1.13 30.14
#